data_AF-A0A819F1H7-F1
#
_entry.id   AF-A0A819F1H7-F1
#
_cell.length_a   1.000
_cell.length_b   1.000
_cell.length_c   1.000
_cell.angle_alpha   90.00
_cell.angle_beta   90.00
_cell.angle_gamma   90.00
#
_symmetry.space_group_name_H-M   'P 1'
#
loop_
_entity.id
_entity.type
_entity.pdbx_description
1 polymer ?
#
loop_
_entity_poly.entity_id
_entity_poly.type
_entity_poly.pdbx_seq_one_letter_code
_entity_poly.pdbx_strand_id
1 'polypeptide(L)'
;MIGRHRYIHTPPNGSLIVRAYRVTITAIRIRWRLGKKHDNQHILDYAKESLLPINYGGKETVTESDQNRFINDLKQVWSVCRVFAFFPFYWICSTQVYSNFISQAAQMDVGPLPNDVLQNIVAIVVLILIPIFDKLIYPILRRLKINISPVRRITFGFVFASIGMAWAAFVQHMIYSTGPNYTYATKPCLTCQKFNNISVAWQIPSYIVMAIAEILGSITGLEYAFTHAPASMKSIVVSLFLFTTAIGSALSFALLPLTIDPKLIWMYASLSIMAFVISVAFLRLFRKEQKKDEKLPLDK
;
A
#
# COMPACT_ATOMS: atom_id res chain seq x y z
N MET A 1 -25.54 3.39 35.74
CA MET A 1 -24.36 3.80 34.94
C MET A 1 -24.14 5.31 35.08
N ILE A 2 -23.20 5.73 35.93
CA ILE A 2 -22.89 7.13 36.33
C ILE A 2 -22.07 7.82 35.22
N GLY A 3 -22.66 7.99 34.04
CA GLY A 3 -21.96 8.60 32.90
C GLY A 3 -22.82 8.84 31.67
N ARG A 4 -24.06 8.34 31.66
CA ARG A 4 -24.98 8.44 30.52
C ARG A 4 -25.24 9.87 30.06
N HIS A 5 -25.23 10.85 30.97
CA HIS A 5 -25.48 12.26 30.64
C HIS A 5 -24.32 12.98 29.92
N ARG A 6 -23.13 12.36 29.82
CA ARG A 6 -21.99 12.92 29.06
C ARG A 6 -21.86 12.36 27.64
N TYR A 7 -22.71 11.41 27.25
CA TYR A 7 -22.67 10.82 25.92
C TYR A 7 -23.60 11.55 24.96
N ILE A 8 -23.04 11.98 23.83
CA ILE A 8 -23.82 12.44 22.68
C ILE A 8 -24.50 11.20 22.08
N HIS A 9 -25.81 11.07 22.33
CA HIS A 9 -26.62 10.03 21.71
C HIS A 9 -26.89 10.40 20.26
N THR A 10 -26.02 9.98 19.35
CA THR A 10 -26.33 10.01 17.91
C THR A 10 -27.38 8.94 17.62
N PRO A 11 -28.49 9.25 16.94
CA PRO A 11 -29.49 8.25 16.55
C PRO A 11 -28.83 7.15 15.69
N PRO A 12 -29.36 5.92 15.69
CA PRO A 12 -28.81 4.83 14.89
C PRO A 12 -28.95 5.16 13.41
N ASN A 13 -27.92 5.78 12.84
CA ASN A 13 -27.73 5.86 11.41
C ASN A 13 -27.60 4.41 10.92
N GLY A 14 -28.52 3.98 10.04
CA GLY A 14 -28.45 2.65 9.42
C GLY A 14 -27.07 2.39 8.78
N SER A 15 -26.77 1.14 8.43
CA SER A 15 -25.43 0.78 7.94
C SER A 15 -24.95 1.66 6.78
N LEU A 16 -23.99 2.52 7.07
CA LEU A 16 -23.37 3.46 6.13
C LEU A 16 -22.77 2.71 4.93
N ILE A 17 -22.24 1.51 5.18
CA ILE A 17 -21.67 0.61 4.17
C ILE A 17 -22.77 0.13 3.22
N VAL A 18 -23.90 -0.34 3.75
CA VAL A 18 -25.05 -0.78 2.93
C VAL A 18 -25.61 0.37 2.11
N ARG A 19 -25.68 1.57 2.69
CA ARG A 19 -26.09 2.79 2.00
C ARG A 19 -25.13 3.14 0.85
N ALA A 20 -23.82 3.18 1.12
CA ALA A 20 -22.79 3.45 0.12
C ALA A 20 -22.80 2.41 -1.02
N TYR A 21 -22.95 1.13 -0.68
CA TYR A 21 -23.01 0.02 -1.64
C TYR A 21 -24.24 0.12 -2.57
N ARG A 22 -25.42 0.38 -2.02
CA ARG A 22 -26.65 0.54 -2.82
C ARG A 22 -26.55 1.74 -3.76
N VAL A 23 -26.08 2.89 -3.25
CA VAL A 23 -25.95 4.11 -4.06
C VAL A 23 -24.94 3.93 -5.19
N THR A 24 -23.80 3.31 -4.92
CA THR A 24 -22.78 3.04 -5.95
C THR A 24 -23.27 2.06 -7.02
N ILE A 25 -23.94 0.97 -6.65
CA ILE A 25 -24.51 0.02 -7.62
C ILE A 25 -25.61 0.64 -8.46
N THR A 26 -26.53 1.38 -7.84
CA THR A 26 -27.60 2.06 -8.56
C THR A 26 -27.02 3.07 -9.56
N ALA A 27 -26.02 3.86 -9.16
CA ALA A 27 -25.31 4.78 -10.05
C ALA A 27 -24.69 4.06 -11.26
N ILE A 28 -24.00 2.94 -11.01
CA ILE A 28 -23.37 2.13 -12.06
C ILE A 28 -24.42 1.54 -12.99
N ARG A 29 -25.51 0.96 -12.45
CA ARG A 29 -26.58 0.34 -13.22
C ARG A 29 -27.32 1.36 -14.09
N ILE A 30 -27.59 2.56 -13.58
CA ILE A 30 -28.22 3.64 -14.35
C ILE A 30 -27.30 4.11 -15.47
N ARG A 31 -26.02 4.31 -15.20
CA ARG A 31 -25.04 4.65 -16.24
C ARG A 31 -24.97 3.58 -17.33
N TRP A 32 -25.00 2.31 -16.93
CA TRP A 32 -24.96 1.19 -17.87
C TRP A 32 -26.22 1.13 -18.76
N ARG A 33 -27.39 1.48 -18.22
CA ARG A 33 -28.65 1.59 -18.97
C ARG A 33 -28.73 2.81 -19.88
N LEU A 34 -28.23 3.96 -19.44
CA LEU A 34 -28.35 5.21 -20.19
C LEU A 34 -27.40 5.28 -21.40
N GLY A 35 -26.34 4.47 -21.45
CA GLY A 35 -25.48 4.27 -22.62
C GLY A 35 -24.70 5.49 -23.14
N LYS A 36 -25.08 6.71 -22.75
CA LYS A 36 -24.49 7.98 -23.15
C LYS A 36 -23.84 8.67 -21.96
N LYS A 37 -22.60 9.09 -22.16
CA LYS A 37 -21.85 9.94 -21.25
C LYS A 37 -22.35 11.37 -21.46
N HIS A 38 -23.23 11.88 -20.60
CA HIS A 38 -23.49 13.32 -20.61
C HIS A 38 -22.24 14.06 -20.17
N ASP A 39 -21.91 15.12 -20.90
CA ASP A 39 -20.65 15.85 -20.81
C ASP A 39 -20.39 16.34 -19.37
N ASN A 40 -19.18 16.11 -18.87
CA ASN A 40 -18.64 16.54 -17.57
C ASN A 40 -19.30 16.11 -16.24
N GLN A 41 -20.28 15.20 -16.20
CA GLN A 41 -20.86 14.73 -14.92
C GLN A 41 -20.20 13.46 -14.35
N HIS A 42 -19.94 13.42 -13.04
CA HIS A 42 -19.36 12.24 -12.38
C HIS A 42 -20.39 11.10 -12.34
N ILE A 43 -19.93 9.84 -12.34
CA ILE A 43 -20.81 8.64 -12.38
C ILE A 43 -21.81 8.62 -11.22
N LEU A 44 -21.40 9.17 -10.07
CA LEU A 44 -22.23 9.26 -8.87
C LEU A 44 -23.25 10.40 -8.92
N ASP A 45 -23.16 11.34 -9.87
CA ASP A 45 -24.20 12.36 -10.07
C ASP A 45 -25.51 11.74 -10.60
N TYR A 46 -25.43 10.66 -11.37
CA TYR A 46 -26.61 9.89 -11.80
C TYR A 46 -27.37 9.26 -10.63
N ALA A 47 -26.73 9.09 -9.47
CA ALA A 47 -27.41 8.60 -8.29
C ALA A 47 -28.36 9.65 -7.68
N LYS A 48 -28.10 10.96 -7.91
CA LYS A 48 -28.91 12.08 -7.37
C LYS A 48 -30.36 11.96 -7.78
N GLU A 49 -30.60 11.61 -9.04
CA GLU A 49 -31.93 11.51 -9.64
C GLU A 49 -32.68 10.24 -9.21
N SER A 50 -31.95 9.20 -8.81
CA SER A 50 -32.50 7.90 -8.39
C SER A 50 -32.66 7.74 -6.87
N LEU A 51 -32.15 8.69 -6.10
CA LEU A 51 -32.27 8.70 -4.65
C LEU A 51 -33.70 9.13 -4.29
N LEU A 52 -34.64 8.19 -4.40
CA LEU A 52 -35.87 8.27 -3.62
C LEU A 52 -35.48 8.56 -2.15
N PRO A 53 -36.21 9.44 -1.43
CA PRO A 53 -35.96 9.67 -0.02
C PRO A 53 -36.00 8.32 0.68
N ILE A 54 -34.83 7.79 1.07
CA ILE A 54 -34.75 6.43 1.56
C ILE A 54 -35.35 6.41 2.96
N ASN A 55 -36.60 5.99 3.04
CA ASN A 55 -37.39 5.91 4.25
C ASN A 55 -36.88 4.71 5.07
N TYR A 56 -35.84 4.93 5.88
CA TYR A 56 -35.39 3.96 6.88
C TYR A 56 -36.09 4.26 8.20
N GLY A 57 -37.14 3.51 8.51
CA GLY A 57 -37.66 3.45 9.88
C GLY A 57 -38.17 4.78 10.44
N GLY A 58 -39.09 5.43 9.72
CA GLY A 58 -40.12 6.27 10.34
C GLY A 58 -39.71 7.61 10.96
N LYS A 59 -38.47 8.11 10.83
CA LYS A 59 -38.15 9.49 11.23
C LYS A 59 -37.19 10.19 10.27
N GLU A 60 -37.61 11.41 9.91
CA GLU A 60 -36.95 12.47 9.18
C GLU A 60 -36.69 12.23 7.68
N THR A 61 -37.44 12.99 6.88
CA THR A 61 -37.16 13.27 5.47
C THR A 61 -35.71 13.73 5.33
N VAL A 62 -34.85 12.88 4.77
CA VAL A 62 -33.46 13.25 4.46
C VAL A 62 -33.47 14.46 3.53
N THR A 63 -32.98 15.60 4.02
CA THR A 63 -32.90 16.85 3.25
C THR A 63 -32.05 16.65 1.99
N GLU A 64 -32.42 17.30 0.89
CA GLU A 64 -31.66 17.26 -0.38
C GLU A 64 -30.18 17.66 -0.18
N SER A 65 -29.91 18.57 0.76
CA SER A 65 -28.56 18.98 1.17
C SER A 65 -27.73 17.83 1.74
N ASP A 66 -28.31 17.00 2.62
CA ASP A 66 -27.63 15.85 3.25
C ASP A 66 -27.32 14.75 2.24
N GLN A 67 -28.21 14.55 1.26
CA GLN A 67 -27.98 13.63 0.15
C GLN A 67 -26.85 14.11 -0.76
N ASN A 68 -26.85 15.39 -1.12
CA ASN A 68 -25.79 15.99 -1.93
C ASN A 68 -24.43 15.93 -1.24
N ARG A 69 -24.38 16.18 0.08
CA ARG A 69 -23.17 16.01 0.88
C ARG A 69 -22.68 14.57 0.86
N PHE A 70 -23.55 13.60 1.09
CA PHE A 70 -23.20 12.17 1.06
C PHE A 70 -22.65 11.71 -0.30
N ILE A 71 -23.23 12.19 -1.40
CA ILE A 71 -22.75 11.86 -2.75
C ILE A 71 -21.37 12.47 -2.99
N ASN A 72 -21.13 13.69 -2.54
CA ASN A 72 -19.82 14.31 -2.64
C ASN A 72 -18.77 13.57 -1.79
N ASP A 73 -19.13 13.14 -0.58
CA ASP A 73 -18.29 12.27 0.26
C ASP A 73 -17.96 10.97 -0.50
N LEU A 74 -18.93 10.32 -1.16
CA LEU A 74 -18.68 9.13 -1.97
C LEU A 74 -17.77 9.38 -3.18
N LYS A 75 -17.88 10.54 -3.85
CA LYS A 75 -16.97 10.93 -4.94
C LYS A 75 -15.53 11.05 -4.45
N GLN A 76 -15.36 11.64 -3.26
CA GLN A 76 -14.05 11.76 -2.62
C GLN A 76 -13.48 10.36 -2.30
N VAL A 77 -14.29 9.47 -1.72
CA VAL A 77 -13.89 8.07 -1.49
C VAL A 77 -13.46 7.38 -2.78
N TRP A 78 -14.21 7.54 -3.87
CA TRP A 78 -13.83 6.99 -5.18
C TRP A 78 -12.51 7.53 -5.72
N SER A 79 -12.23 8.82 -5.52
CA SER A 79 -10.96 9.42 -5.91
C SER A 79 -9.79 8.79 -5.14
N VAL A 80 -9.95 8.63 -3.82
CA VAL A 80 -8.95 8.00 -2.94
C VAL A 80 -8.76 6.51 -3.29
N CYS A 81 -9.84 5.78 -3.54
CA CYS A 81 -9.77 4.37 -3.93
C CYS A 81 -9.01 4.13 -5.24
N ARG A 82 -8.97 5.12 -6.15
CA ARG A 82 -8.17 5.04 -7.37
C ARG A 82 -6.68 4.93 -7.07
N VAL A 83 -6.20 5.60 -6.01
CA VAL A 83 -4.81 5.50 -5.55
C VAL A 83 -4.55 4.12 -4.97
N PHE A 84 -5.50 3.59 -4.19
CA PHE A 84 -5.41 2.27 -3.55
C PHE A 84 -5.31 1.12 -4.55
N ALA A 85 -5.83 1.26 -5.76
CA ALA A 85 -5.74 0.23 -6.80
C ALA A 85 -4.30 -0.18 -7.16
N PHE A 86 -3.30 0.66 -6.87
CA PHE A 86 -1.89 0.35 -7.12
C PHE A 86 -1.17 -0.30 -5.92
N PHE A 87 -1.72 -0.16 -4.71
CA PHE A 87 -1.12 -0.71 -3.49
C PHE A 87 -1.01 -2.24 -3.45
N PRO A 88 -1.91 -3.05 -4.05
CA PRO A 88 -1.70 -4.50 -4.12
C PRO A 88 -0.32 -4.89 -4.67
N PHE A 89 0.19 -4.17 -5.66
CA PHE A 89 1.53 -4.43 -6.23
C PHE A 89 2.68 -4.04 -5.30
N TYR A 90 2.48 -3.00 -4.49
CA TYR A 90 3.40 -2.65 -3.42
C TYR A 90 3.47 -3.79 -2.40
N TRP A 91 2.30 -4.28 -1.98
CA TRP A 91 2.20 -5.38 -1.02
C TRP A 91 2.83 -6.67 -1.51
N ILE A 92 2.74 -6.99 -2.81
CA ILE A 92 3.44 -8.15 -3.38
C ILE A 92 4.97 -8.06 -3.16
N CYS A 93 5.56 -6.86 -3.25
CA CYS A 93 6.99 -6.69 -2.99
C CYS A 93 7.29 -6.78 -1.48
N SER A 94 6.44 -6.17 -0.65
CA SER A 94 6.59 -6.19 0.80
C SER A 94 6.43 -7.59 1.41
N THR A 95 5.56 -8.44 0.86
CA THR A 95 5.39 -9.83 1.34
C THR A 95 6.63 -10.69 1.15
N GLN A 96 7.51 -10.35 0.21
CA GLN A 96 8.78 -11.08 -0.03
C GLN A 96 9.75 -10.94 1.15
N VAL A 97 9.72 -9.79 1.84
CA VAL A 97 10.55 -9.52 3.02
C VAL A 97 10.26 -10.50 4.15
N TYR A 98 8.99 -10.86 4.33
CA TYR A 98 8.54 -11.77 5.39
C TYR A 98 8.49 -13.24 4.97
N SER A 99 8.94 -13.56 3.75
CA SER A 99 8.93 -14.92 3.22
C SER A 99 10.26 -15.23 2.54
N ASN A 100 10.39 -14.93 1.26
CA ASN A 100 11.54 -15.33 0.45
C ASN A 100 12.86 -14.72 0.90
N PHE A 101 12.88 -13.58 1.57
CA PHE A 101 14.11 -13.04 2.17
C PHE A 101 14.61 -13.93 3.31
N ILE A 102 13.72 -14.51 4.12
CA ILE A 102 14.10 -15.47 5.16
C ILE A 102 14.62 -16.76 4.51
N SER A 103 13.96 -17.24 3.46
CA SER A 103 14.42 -18.41 2.70
C SER A 103 15.78 -18.16 2.02
N GLN A 104 16.02 -16.96 1.52
CA GLN A 104 17.31 -16.52 0.98
C GLN A 104 18.38 -16.51 2.07
N ALA A 105 18.10 -15.94 3.25
CA ALA A 105 19.02 -15.92 4.38
C ALA A 105 19.37 -17.34 4.85
N ALA A 106 18.43 -18.29 4.80
CA ALA A 106 18.67 -19.69 5.14
C ALA A 106 19.67 -20.40 4.21
N GLN A 107 20.00 -19.83 3.04
CA GLN A 107 21.03 -20.32 2.13
C GLN A 107 22.41 -19.66 2.39
N MET A 108 22.48 -18.70 3.31
CA MET A 108 23.66 -17.88 3.63
C MET A 108 24.27 -18.28 4.98
N ASP A 109 25.50 -17.85 5.24
CA ASP A 109 26.09 -17.90 6.57
C ASP A 109 25.49 -16.79 7.45
N VAL A 110 24.56 -17.21 8.31
CA VAL A 110 23.82 -16.35 9.26
C VAL A 110 24.60 -16.16 10.56
N GLY A 111 25.70 -16.91 10.78
CA GLY A 111 26.43 -16.90 12.04
C GLY A 111 25.52 -17.24 13.23
N PRO A 112 25.69 -16.59 14.40
CA PRO A 112 24.89 -16.86 15.59
C PRO A 112 23.52 -16.16 15.61
N LEU A 113 23.10 -15.50 14.52
CA LEU A 113 21.85 -14.76 14.48
C LEU A 113 20.64 -15.71 14.50
N PRO A 114 19.68 -15.53 15.44
CA PRO A 114 18.44 -16.30 15.43
C PRO A 114 17.58 -15.99 14.20
N ASN A 115 16.86 -16.99 13.68
CA ASN A 115 15.91 -16.78 12.59
C ASN A 115 14.83 -15.74 12.93
N ASP A 116 14.44 -15.63 14.20
CA ASP A 116 13.44 -14.65 14.66
C ASP A 116 13.88 -13.19 14.44
N VAL A 117 15.19 -12.93 14.51
CA VAL A 117 15.74 -11.60 14.23
C VAL A 117 15.58 -11.26 12.75
N LEU A 118 15.77 -12.23 11.86
CA LEU A 118 15.60 -12.04 10.40
C LEU A 118 14.15 -11.73 10.01
N GLN A 119 13.17 -12.28 10.73
CA GLN A 119 11.75 -11.97 10.49
C GLN A 119 11.36 -10.57 10.96
N ASN A 120 11.99 -10.10 12.05
CA ASN A 120 11.65 -8.83 12.70
C ASN A 120 12.60 -7.67 12.34
N ILE A 121 13.65 -7.93 11.56
CA ILE A 121 14.66 -6.92 11.23
C ILE A 121 14.06 -5.68 10.57
N VAL A 122 13.07 -5.83 9.68
CA VAL A 122 12.43 -4.69 9.03
C VAL A 122 11.62 -3.85 10.00
N ALA A 123 10.86 -4.47 10.90
CA ALA A 123 10.14 -3.73 11.93
C ALA A 123 11.10 -2.93 12.82
N ILE A 124 12.23 -3.52 13.21
CA ILE A 124 13.28 -2.85 14.00
C ILE A 124 13.89 -1.69 13.21
N VAL A 125 14.24 -1.89 11.94
CA VAL A 125 14.82 -0.85 11.08
C VAL A 125 13.83 0.29 10.83
N VAL A 126 12.55 0.00 10.60
CA VAL A 126 11.49 1.01 10.45
C VAL A 126 11.36 1.83 11.75
N LEU A 127 11.35 1.20 12.92
CA LEU A 127 11.29 1.91 14.21
C LEU A 127 12.47 2.87 14.41
N ILE A 128 13.66 2.51 13.94
CA ILE A 128 14.85 3.38 13.99
C ILE A 128 14.79 4.48 12.92
N LEU A 129 14.29 4.16 11.72
CA LEU A 129 14.25 5.10 10.60
C LEU A 129 13.14 6.16 10.74
N ILE A 130 11.98 5.86 11.33
CA ILE A 130 10.90 6.84 11.53
C ILE A 130 11.39 8.15 12.19
N PRO A 131 12.06 8.14 13.37
CA PRO A 131 12.54 9.37 13.98
C PRO A 131 13.59 10.09 13.13
N ILE A 132 14.37 9.36 12.31
CA ILE A 132 15.32 9.96 11.37
C ILE A 132 14.57 10.66 10.23
N PHE A 133 13.51 10.06 9.70
CA PHE A 133 12.67 10.68 8.70
C PHE A 133 12.00 11.95 9.24
N ASP A 134 11.43 11.88 10.43
CA ASP A 134 10.68 12.98 11.04
C ASP A 134 11.55 14.13 11.54
N LYS A 135 12.70 13.83 12.16
CA LYS A 135 13.57 14.84 12.77
C LYS A 135 14.71 15.33 11.88
N LEU A 136 15.12 14.56 10.87
CA LEU A 136 16.23 14.91 10.00
C LEU A 136 15.80 15.11 8.55
N ILE A 137 15.24 14.08 7.91
CA ILE A 137 15.00 14.10 6.46
C ILE A 137 13.91 15.11 6.08
N TYR A 138 12.72 15.06 6.68
CA TYR A 138 11.64 15.99 6.36
C TYR A 138 11.98 17.45 6.72
N PRO A 139 12.63 17.77 7.85
CA PRO A 139 13.10 19.13 8.11
C PRO A 139 14.13 19.63 7.11
N ILE A 140 15.09 18.80 6.67
CA ILE A 140 16.07 19.18 5.64
C ILE A 140 15.36 19.48 4.32
N LEU A 141 14.44 18.62 3.88
CA LEU A 141 13.66 18.83 2.66
C LEU A 141 12.84 20.14 2.73
N ARG A 142 12.27 20.45 3.90
CA ARG A 142 11.58 21.73 4.15
C ARG A 142 12.54 22.92 4.07
N ARG A 143 13.76 22.82 4.62
CA ARG A 143 14.80 23.86 4.49
C ARG A 143 15.22 24.09 3.04
N LEU A 144 15.23 23.03 2.22
CA LEU A 144 15.48 23.10 0.78
C LEU A 144 14.27 23.62 -0.02
N LYS A 145 13.16 24.00 0.65
CA LYS A 145 11.90 24.44 0.03
C LYS A 145 11.29 23.40 -0.93
N ILE A 146 11.58 22.12 -0.72
CA ILE A 146 11.02 21.02 -1.50
C ILE A 146 9.77 20.52 -0.78
N ASN A 147 8.59 20.88 -1.27
CA ASN A 147 7.34 20.30 -0.78
C ASN A 147 7.15 18.91 -1.41
N ILE A 148 7.23 17.85 -0.60
CA ILE A 148 6.98 16.48 -1.07
C ILE A 148 5.55 16.10 -0.70
N SER A 149 4.66 16.12 -1.69
CA SER A 149 3.28 15.68 -1.51
C SER A 149 3.21 14.19 -1.16
N PRO A 150 2.13 13.74 -0.47
CA PRO A 150 1.94 12.33 -0.13
C PRO A 150 2.02 11.40 -1.36
N VAL A 151 1.43 11.81 -2.49
CA VAL A 151 1.50 11.08 -3.77
C VAL A 151 2.95 10.88 -4.24
N ARG A 152 3.80 11.91 -4.09
CA ARG A 152 5.21 11.84 -4.48
C ARG A 152 6.01 10.94 -3.56
N ARG A 153 5.74 10.97 -2.24
CA ARG A 153 6.33 10.03 -1.27
C ARG A 153 5.96 8.59 -1.61
N ILE A 154 4.68 8.31 -1.89
CA ILE A 154 4.22 6.97 -2.31
C ILE A 154 4.95 6.51 -3.58
N THR A 155 5.14 7.42 -4.55
CA THR A 155 5.92 7.13 -5.76
C THR A 155 7.34 6.71 -5.44
N PHE A 156 8.02 7.45 -4.55
CA PHE A 156 9.36 7.06 -4.08
C PHE A 156 9.33 5.71 -3.36
N GLY A 157 8.29 5.41 -2.58
CA GLY A 157 8.09 4.09 -1.97
C GLY A 157 8.15 2.94 -3.00
N PHE A 158 7.46 3.06 -4.13
CA PHE A 158 7.55 2.07 -5.23
C PHE A 158 8.95 2.00 -5.87
N VAL A 159 9.64 3.14 -6.01
CA VAL A 159 11.01 3.17 -6.55
C VAL A 159 11.98 2.45 -5.60
N PHE A 160 11.92 2.74 -4.30
CA PHE A 160 12.75 2.06 -3.31
C PHE A 160 12.42 0.57 -3.21
N ALA A 161 11.15 0.18 -3.32
CA ALA A 161 10.77 -1.23 -3.41
C ALA A 161 11.41 -1.91 -4.64
N SER A 162 11.42 -1.25 -5.80
CA SER A 162 12.09 -1.75 -7.01
C SER A 162 13.59 -1.93 -6.81
N ILE A 163 14.27 -0.97 -6.17
CA ILE A 163 15.70 -1.03 -5.84
C ILE A 163 15.97 -2.18 -4.84
N GLY A 164 15.12 -2.34 -3.82
CA GLY A 164 15.25 -3.39 -2.82
C GLY A 164 15.14 -4.79 -3.42
N MET A 165 14.21 -4.98 -4.37
CA MET A 165 14.06 -6.22 -5.14
C MET A 165 15.22 -6.43 -6.12
N ALA A 166 15.74 -5.38 -6.75
CA ALA A 166 16.93 -5.49 -7.61
C ALA A 166 18.17 -5.93 -6.82
N TRP A 167 18.37 -5.37 -5.62
CA TRP A 167 19.44 -5.79 -4.72
C TRP A 167 19.26 -7.24 -4.26
N ALA A 168 18.03 -7.65 -3.93
CA ALA A 168 17.75 -9.04 -3.56
C ALA A 168 18.04 -10.02 -4.71
N ALA A 169 17.75 -9.63 -5.96
CA ALA A 169 18.12 -10.42 -7.14
C ALA A 169 19.64 -10.53 -7.29
N PHE A 170 20.37 -9.44 -7.06
CA PHE A 170 21.83 -9.43 -7.07
C PHE A 170 22.42 -10.33 -5.98
N VAL A 171 21.91 -10.24 -4.75
CA VAL A 171 22.31 -11.13 -3.65
C VAL A 171 22.01 -12.59 -3.98
N GLN A 172 20.84 -12.89 -4.57
CA GLN A 172 20.53 -14.26 -4.99
C GLN A 172 21.48 -14.77 -6.07
N HIS A 173 21.88 -13.91 -7.01
CA HIS A 173 22.89 -14.25 -8.00
C HIS A 173 24.26 -14.55 -7.36
N MET A 174 24.66 -13.77 -6.36
CA MET A 174 25.87 -14.04 -5.58
C MET A 174 25.79 -15.37 -4.82
N ILE A 175 24.63 -15.68 -4.21
CA ILE A 175 24.40 -16.96 -3.52
C ILE A 175 24.58 -18.13 -4.50
N TYR A 176 23.96 -18.08 -5.69
CA TYR A 176 24.08 -19.17 -6.67
C TYR A 176 25.46 -19.27 -7.33
N SER A 177 26.24 -18.20 -7.33
CA SER A 177 27.60 -18.16 -7.89
C SER A 177 28.68 -18.55 -6.87
N THR A 178 28.32 -18.70 -5.59
CA THR A 178 29.27 -19.03 -4.51
C THR A 178 29.10 -20.49 -4.09
N GLY A 179 30.20 -21.23 -4.00
CA GLY A 179 30.20 -22.62 -3.51
C GLY A 179 29.83 -22.73 -2.01
N PRO A 180 29.49 -23.94 -1.52
CA PRO A 180 29.62 -25.24 -2.19
C PRO A 180 28.36 -25.75 -2.92
N ASN A 181 27.15 -25.21 -2.65
CA ASN A 181 25.91 -25.77 -3.21
C ASN A 181 25.40 -25.06 -4.48
N TYR A 182 26.08 -23.99 -4.92
CA TYR A 182 25.84 -23.24 -6.18
C TYR A 182 24.33 -23.11 -6.51
N THR A 183 23.89 -23.64 -7.65
CA THR A 183 22.55 -23.53 -8.23
C THR A 183 21.47 -24.34 -7.49
N TYR A 184 21.85 -25.26 -6.60
CA TYR A 184 20.93 -26.12 -5.85
C TYR A 184 21.16 -26.00 -4.34
N ALA A 185 21.17 -24.77 -3.83
CA ALA A 185 21.39 -24.45 -2.42
C ALA A 185 20.45 -25.20 -1.44
N THR A 186 19.31 -25.71 -1.90
CA THR A 186 18.32 -26.44 -1.09
C THR A 186 18.45 -27.97 -1.17
N LYS A 187 19.32 -28.54 -2.02
CA LYS A 187 19.54 -30.00 -2.04
C LYS A 187 20.47 -30.40 -0.89
N PRO A 188 20.08 -31.35 -0.02
CA PRO A 188 20.99 -31.86 1.01
C PRO A 188 22.09 -32.67 0.32
N CYS A 189 23.30 -32.12 0.22
CA CYS A 189 24.47 -32.94 -0.01
C CYS A 189 24.93 -33.52 1.33
N LEU A 190 25.19 -34.83 1.36
CA LEU A 190 25.58 -35.57 2.56
C LEU A 190 26.94 -35.13 3.14
N THR A 191 27.71 -34.30 2.43
CA THR A 191 29.10 -33.94 2.77
C THR A 191 29.45 -32.45 2.68
N CYS A 192 28.56 -31.57 2.20
CA CYS A 192 28.84 -30.13 2.15
C CYS A 192 28.17 -29.37 3.30
N GLN A 193 28.79 -28.25 3.69
CA GLN A 193 28.19 -27.27 4.57
C GLN A 193 26.76 -26.94 4.09
N LYS A 194 25.83 -26.82 5.05
CA LYS A 194 24.40 -26.54 4.81
C LYS A 194 24.17 -25.17 4.14
N PHE A 195 25.18 -24.31 4.10
CA PHE A 195 25.10 -22.91 3.69
C PHE A 195 26.20 -22.57 2.67
N ASN A 196 25.92 -21.66 1.75
CA ASN A 196 26.94 -21.10 0.87
C ASN A 196 27.84 -20.12 1.65
N ASN A 197 29.10 -19.99 1.23
CA ASN A 197 30.09 -19.12 1.89
C ASN A 197 29.85 -17.63 1.60
N ILE A 198 28.66 -17.13 1.91
CA ILE A 198 28.25 -15.74 1.77
C ILE A 198 27.56 -15.29 3.05
N SER A 199 28.05 -14.21 3.64
CA SER A 199 27.48 -13.68 4.88
C SER A 199 26.11 -13.05 4.62
N VAL A 200 25.16 -13.30 5.53
CA VAL A 200 23.84 -12.64 5.57
C VAL A 200 23.94 -11.10 5.60
N ALA A 201 25.09 -10.54 5.96
CA ALA A 201 25.34 -9.10 5.94
C ALA A 201 25.05 -8.45 4.57
N TRP A 202 25.22 -9.18 3.47
CA TRP A 202 24.89 -8.70 2.12
C TRP A 202 23.39 -8.43 1.90
N GLN A 203 22.52 -8.96 2.76
CA GLN A 203 21.07 -8.75 2.72
C GLN A 203 20.64 -7.50 3.51
N ILE A 204 21.48 -6.98 4.42
CA ILE A 204 21.20 -5.78 5.22
C ILE A 204 20.78 -4.58 4.36
N PRO A 205 21.46 -4.27 3.22
CA PRO A 205 21.03 -3.18 2.35
C PRO A 205 19.62 -3.36 1.79
N SER A 206 19.23 -4.58 1.41
CA SER A 206 17.85 -4.86 0.97
C SER A 206 16.84 -4.57 2.06
N TYR A 207 17.10 -4.98 3.31
CA TYR A 207 16.21 -4.69 4.43
C TYR A 207 16.08 -3.18 4.71
N ILE A 208 17.18 -2.43 4.67
CA ILE A 208 17.16 -0.97 4.85
C ILE A 208 16.37 -0.29 3.73
N VAL A 209 16.61 -0.66 2.48
CA VAL A 209 15.92 -0.09 1.32
C VAL A 209 14.42 -0.41 1.35
N MET A 210 14.05 -1.63 1.72
CA MET A 210 12.64 -2.02 1.88
C MET A 210 11.98 -1.30 3.05
N ALA A 211 12.69 -1.06 4.16
CA ALA A 211 12.16 -0.26 5.27
C ALA A 211 11.91 1.21 4.87
N ILE A 212 12.80 1.80 4.07
CA ILE A 212 12.59 3.13 3.47
C ILE A 212 11.36 3.12 2.56
N ALA A 213 11.21 2.06 1.74
CA ALA A 213 10.02 1.88 0.90
C ALA A 213 8.74 1.81 1.74
N GLU A 214 8.77 1.16 2.90
CA GLU A 214 7.63 1.03 3.83
C GLU A 214 7.20 2.37 4.41
N ILE A 215 8.15 3.19 4.85
CA ILE A 215 7.87 4.53 5.37
C ILE A 215 7.25 5.42 4.28
N LEU A 216 7.84 5.41 3.08
CA LEU A 216 7.39 6.26 1.98
C LEU A 216 6.10 5.76 1.30
N GLY A 217 5.87 4.45 1.31
CA GLY A 217 4.73 3.80 0.67
C GLY A 217 3.58 3.53 1.62
N SER A 218 3.77 2.58 2.55
CA SER A 218 2.70 2.08 3.44
C SER A 218 2.23 3.14 4.44
N ILE A 219 3.16 3.74 5.19
CA ILE A 219 2.81 4.73 6.22
C ILE A 219 2.18 5.97 5.58
N THR A 220 2.79 6.48 4.51
CA THR A 220 2.22 7.62 3.77
C THR A 220 0.89 7.27 3.09
N GLY A 221 0.72 6.04 2.59
CA GLY A 221 -0.54 5.57 2.01
C GLY A 221 -1.68 5.58 3.03
N LEU A 222 -1.39 5.16 4.26
CA LEU A 222 -2.33 5.21 5.37
C LEU A 222 -2.63 6.66 5.79
N GLU A 223 -1.61 7.52 5.87
CA GLU A 223 -1.77 8.96 6.12
C GLU A 223 -2.67 9.60 5.05
N TYR A 224 -2.45 9.30 3.77
CA TYR A 224 -3.27 9.75 2.65
C TYR A 224 -4.72 9.26 2.79
N ALA A 225 -4.92 8.00 3.15
CA ALA A 225 -6.24 7.43 3.41
C ALA A 225 -6.98 8.19 4.52
N PHE A 226 -6.29 8.57 5.60
CA PHE A 226 -6.87 9.30 6.72
C PHE A 226 -7.14 10.77 6.43
N THR A 227 -6.26 11.45 5.70
CA THR A 227 -6.36 12.90 5.44
C THR A 227 -7.34 13.23 4.32
N HIS A 228 -7.42 12.38 3.30
CA HIS A 228 -8.33 12.57 2.16
C HIS A 228 -9.68 11.87 2.32
N ALA A 229 -9.93 11.15 3.41
CA ALA A 229 -11.26 10.59 3.67
C ALA A 229 -12.23 11.64 4.24
N PRO A 230 -13.51 11.64 3.84
CA PRO A 230 -14.52 12.46 4.48
C PRO A 230 -14.74 12.02 5.92
N ALA A 231 -15.06 12.96 6.81
CA ALA A 231 -15.19 12.70 8.26
C ALA A 231 -16.21 11.58 8.58
N SER A 232 -17.26 11.46 7.76
CA SER A 232 -18.32 10.46 7.89
C SER A 232 -17.90 9.04 7.47
N MET A 233 -16.88 8.88 6.61
CA MET A 233 -16.48 7.59 6.02
C MET A 233 -15.02 7.22 6.28
N LYS A 234 -14.33 7.91 7.19
CA LYS A 234 -12.90 7.69 7.49
C LYS A 234 -12.58 6.22 7.78
N SER A 235 -13.38 5.54 8.59
CA SER A 235 -13.21 4.11 8.88
C SER A 235 -13.33 3.24 7.63
N ILE A 236 -14.31 3.50 6.75
CA ILE A 236 -14.51 2.74 5.50
C ILE A 236 -13.29 2.88 4.59
N VAL A 237 -12.78 4.10 4.41
CA VAL A 237 -11.61 4.35 3.55
C VAL A 237 -10.36 3.64 4.07
N VAL A 238 -10.13 3.69 5.38
CA VAL A 238 -9.00 3.00 6.01
C VAL A 238 -9.15 1.49 5.91
N SER A 239 -10.35 0.94 6.10
CA SER A 239 -10.60 -0.48 5.89
C SER A 239 -10.36 -0.90 4.43
N LEU A 240 -10.74 -0.08 3.46
CA LEU A 240 -10.45 -0.34 2.04
C LEU A 240 -8.94 -0.29 1.75
N PHE A 241 -8.20 0.60 2.39
CA PHE A 241 -6.74 0.62 2.29
C PHE A 241 -6.12 -0.69 2.83
N LEU A 242 -6.47 -1.10 4.05
CA LEU A 242 -5.97 -2.35 4.63
C LEU A 242 -6.41 -3.59 3.84
N PHE A 243 -7.59 -3.54 3.22
CA PHE A 243 -8.04 -4.61 2.33
C PHE A 243 -7.12 -4.81 1.13
N THR A 244 -6.42 -3.77 0.66
CA THR A 244 -5.41 -3.92 -0.41
C THR A 244 -4.25 -4.83 -0.01
N THR A 245 -3.91 -4.91 1.29
CA THR A 245 -2.91 -5.85 1.81
C THR A 245 -3.36 -7.28 1.58
N ALA A 246 -4.62 -7.60 1.85
CA ALA A 246 -5.18 -8.93 1.59
C ALA A 246 -5.13 -9.29 0.10
N ILE A 247 -5.46 -8.33 -0.79
CA ILE A 247 -5.34 -8.52 -2.25
C ILE A 247 -3.89 -8.78 -2.64
N GLY A 248 -2.94 -7.98 -2.14
CA GLY A 248 -1.51 -8.15 -2.45
C GLY A 248 -0.96 -9.51 -1.98
N SER A 249 -1.33 -9.94 -0.78
CA SER A 249 -0.98 -11.28 -0.28
C SER A 249 -1.61 -12.39 -1.12
N ALA A 250 -2.87 -12.24 -1.53
CA ALA A 250 -3.52 -13.20 -2.41
C ALA A 250 -2.84 -13.28 -3.78
N LEU A 251 -2.47 -12.14 -4.37
CA LEU A 251 -1.72 -12.09 -5.63
C LEU A 251 -0.30 -12.68 -5.49
N SER A 252 0.29 -12.63 -4.30
CA SER A 252 1.61 -13.23 -4.05
C SER A 252 1.60 -14.75 -4.25
N PHE A 253 0.46 -15.43 -4.13
CA PHE A 253 0.36 -16.87 -4.45
C PHE A 253 0.65 -17.19 -5.92
N ALA A 254 0.42 -16.26 -6.84
CA ALA A 254 0.75 -16.46 -8.26
C ALA A 254 2.26 -16.58 -8.49
N LEU A 255 3.09 -16.17 -7.52
CA LEU A 255 4.55 -16.21 -7.61
C LEU A 255 5.15 -17.54 -7.14
N LEU A 256 4.37 -18.44 -6.52
CA LEU A 256 4.85 -19.73 -6.02
C LEU A 256 5.65 -20.56 -7.04
N PRO A 257 5.32 -20.59 -8.34
CA PRO A 257 6.13 -21.32 -9.31
C PRO A 257 7.55 -20.74 -9.52
N LEU A 258 7.75 -19.48 -9.13
CA LEU A 258 9.02 -18.74 -9.23
C LEU A 258 9.81 -18.75 -7.90
N THR A 259 9.20 -19.15 -6.79
CA THR A 259 9.87 -19.24 -5.47
C THR A 259 10.72 -20.51 -5.32
N ILE A 260 10.79 -21.36 -6.34
CA ILE A 260 11.55 -22.61 -6.35
C ILE A 260 12.95 -22.35 -6.93
N ASP A 261 14.01 -22.83 -6.28
CA ASP A 261 15.37 -22.76 -6.83
C ASP A 261 15.44 -23.41 -8.24
N PRO A 262 16.14 -22.82 -9.22
CA PRO A 262 16.95 -21.59 -9.18
C PRO A 262 16.20 -20.32 -9.66
N LYS A 263 14.86 -20.31 -9.61
CA LYS A 263 14.02 -19.26 -10.21
C LYS A 263 13.86 -18.02 -9.34
N LEU A 264 14.41 -18.00 -8.12
CA LEU A 264 14.34 -16.85 -7.20
C LEU A 264 14.92 -15.56 -7.81
N ILE A 265 15.98 -15.65 -8.63
CA ILE A 265 16.51 -14.49 -9.34
C ILE A 265 15.44 -13.88 -10.25
N TRP A 266 14.75 -14.72 -11.04
CA TRP A 266 13.69 -14.28 -11.94
C TRP A 266 12.50 -13.70 -11.19
N MET A 267 12.17 -14.27 -10.04
CA MET A 267 11.15 -13.70 -9.16
C MET A 267 11.51 -12.27 -8.74
N TYR A 268 12.67 -12.07 -8.12
CA TYR A 268 13.10 -10.75 -7.66
C TYR A 268 13.28 -9.75 -8.80
N ALA A 269 13.83 -10.18 -9.94
CA ALA A 269 13.98 -9.34 -11.13
C ALA A 269 12.62 -8.92 -11.71
N SER A 270 11.65 -9.84 -11.82
CA SER A 270 10.31 -9.53 -12.32
C SER A 270 9.57 -8.55 -11.40
N LEU A 271 9.69 -8.71 -10.08
CA LEU A 271 9.11 -7.79 -9.10
C LEU A 271 9.76 -6.42 -9.14
N SER A 272 11.09 -6.36 -9.33
CA SER A 272 11.79 -5.10 -9.50
C SER A 272 11.30 -4.32 -10.72
N ILE A 273 11.19 -4.99 -11.87
CA ILE A 273 10.68 -4.38 -13.11
C ILE A 273 9.22 -3.94 -12.94
N MET A 274 8.38 -4.80 -12.35
CA MET A 274 6.98 -4.49 -12.08
C MET A 274 6.84 -3.24 -11.20
N ALA A 275 7.56 -3.18 -10.06
CA ALA A 275 7.53 -2.03 -9.16
C ALA A 275 8.01 -0.75 -9.86
N PHE A 276 9.03 -0.84 -10.72
CA PHE A 276 9.50 0.30 -11.50
C PHE A 276 8.45 0.80 -12.51
N VAL A 277 7.87 -0.10 -13.30
CA VAL A 277 6.83 0.23 -14.29
C VAL A 277 5.62 0.86 -13.60
N ILE A 278 5.22 0.32 -12.44
CA ILE A 278 4.12 0.86 -11.65
C ILE A 278 4.47 2.22 -11.07
N SER A 279 5.70 2.44 -10.60
CA SER A 279 6.13 3.75 -10.12
C SER A 279 5.99 4.82 -11.22
N VAL A 280 6.39 4.49 -12.45
CA VAL A 280 6.30 5.38 -13.61
C VAL A 280 4.84 5.62 -14.00
N ALA A 281 4.02 4.57 -14.02
CA ALA A 281 2.60 4.66 -14.32
C ALA A 281 1.87 5.52 -13.27
N PHE A 282 2.13 5.28 -11.99
CA PHE A 282 1.56 6.02 -10.87
C PHE A 282 1.93 7.50 -10.93
N LEU A 283 3.22 7.83 -11.16
CA LEU A 283 3.67 9.20 -11.33
C LEU A 283 2.96 9.89 -12.50
N ARG A 284 2.78 9.20 -13.64
CA ARG A 284 2.11 9.77 -14.82
C ARG A 284 0.63 10.02 -14.58
N LEU A 285 -0.08 9.08 -13.97
CA LEU A 285 -1.52 9.16 -13.72
C LEU A 285 -1.85 10.23 -12.67
N PHE A 286 -1.08 10.30 -11.59
CA PHE A 286 -1.35 11.20 -10.47
C PHE A 286 -0.56 12.51 -10.51
N ARG A 287 0.16 12.80 -11.61
CA ARG A 287 0.92 14.05 -11.79
C ARG A 287 0.10 15.31 -11.58
N LYS A 288 -1.18 15.29 -11.99
CA LYS A 288 -2.10 16.43 -11.83
C LYS A 288 -2.51 16.63 -10.38
N GLU A 289 -2.71 15.55 -9.63
CA GLU A 289 -3.06 15.58 -8.21
C GLU A 289 -1.84 16.02 -7.39
N GLN A 290 -0.65 15.46 -7.70
CA GLN A 290 0.62 15.88 -7.14
C GLN A 290 0.85 17.39 -7.23
N LYS A 291 0.65 17.99 -8.42
CA LYS A 291 0.83 19.43 -8.62
C LYS A 291 -0.18 20.30 -7.86
N LYS A 292 -1.32 19.74 -7.46
CA LYS A 292 -2.30 20.47 -6.61
C LYS A 292 -1.83 20.47 -5.17
N ASP A 293 -1.41 19.32 -4.67
CA ASP A 293 -0.94 19.17 -3.28
C ASP A 293 0.38 19.93 -3.04
N GLU A 294 1.29 19.94 -4.02
CA GLU A 294 2.57 20.68 -3.92
C GLU A 294 2.38 22.21 -3.84
N LYS A 295 1.25 22.75 -4.32
CA LYS A 295 0.92 24.18 -4.29
C LYS A 295 0.32 24.64 -2.96
N LEU A 296 -0.07 23.71 -2.09
CA LEU A 296 -0.54 24.07 -0.75
C LEU A 296 0.62 24.70 0.04
N PRO A 297 0.37 25.78 0.81
CA PRO A 297 1.40 26.40 1.63
C PRO A 297 1.98 25.37 2.59
N LEU A 298 3.31 25.43 2.79
CA LEU A 298 3.97 24.62 3.80
C LEU A 298 3.44 25.06 5.17
N ASP A 299 2.68 24.19 5.83
CA ASP A 299 2.34 24.39 7.24
C ASP A 299 3.66 24.57 8.02
N LYS A 300 3.76 25.71 8.70
CA LYS A 300 4.94 26.15 9.45
C LYS A 300 5.21 25.21 10.62
#